data_AF-A0AAJ0B9P4-F1
#
_entry.id   AF-A0AAJ0B9P4-F1
#
_cell.length_a   1.000
_cell.length_b   1.000
_cell.length_c   1.000
_cell.angle_alpha   90.00
_cell.angle_beta   90.00
_cell.angle_gamma   90.00
#
_symmetry.space_group_name_H-M   'P 1'
#
loop_
_entity.id
_entity.type
_entity.pdbx_description
1 polymer ?
#
loop_
_entity_poly.entity_id
_entity_poly.type
_entity_poly.pdbx_seq_one_letter_code
_entity_poly.pdbx_strand_id
1 'polypeptide(L)'
;MQDANANAASVGARMLGEIEEASLDEILASLRTGFNLLANAPPPPPLVAAAAAHDDDDDDDAIPIAPVAPTRPPRAFFFPLPRLDELVTRHQRATQSATPLSISGRHHELLYVLVATLIGPPQCKAISVVDFDGRFDVLRLLATVPATSTAKALCRADLEHVYVLSPARGGSAHVARCVASMEEYMVYSAHASREREWWGTVVIGGGLNPAAATTRGRGDGHGHVAVTADWKGWLRVERAEVPSFRDMGVEVAMVDREQRERAVDEAGWVGVSAWGSYVFGRNQA
;
A
#
# COMPACT_ATOMS: atom_id res chain seq x y z
N MET A 1 -1.87 50.08 -14.61
CA MET A 1 -1.48 48.78 -14.01
C MET A 1 -2.68 48.16 -13.28
N GLN A 2 -3.86 48.12 -13.92
CA GLN A 2 -5.12 47.66 -13.32
C GLN A 2 -5.84 46.59 -14.18
N ASP A 3 -5.36 46.30 -15.40
CA ASP A 3 -6.06 45.41 -16.34
C ASP A 3 -5.61 43.94 -16.29
N ALA A 4 -4.59 43.59 -15.50
CA ALA A 4 -4.10 42.21 -15.41
C ALA A 4 -4.97 41.32 -14.48
N ASN A 5 -5.70 41.92 -13.52
CA ASN A 5 -6.48 41.15 -12.53
C ASN A 5 -7.85 40.69 -13.05
N ALA A 6 -8.42 41.36 -14.06
CA ALA A 6 -9.73 41.02 -14.59
C ALA A 6 -9.70 39.75 -15.46
N ASN A 7 -8.57 39.47 -16.12
CA ASN A 7 -8.42 38.31 -17.00
C ASN A 7 -8.17 37.00 -16.24
N ALA A 8 -7.53 37.04 -15.06
CA ALA A 8 -7.33 35.84 -14.24
C ALA A 8 -8.65 35.36 -13.60
N ALA A 9 -9.54 36.29 -13.23
CA ALA A 9 -10.85 35.97 -12.68
C ALA A 9 -11.80 35.34 -13.73
N SER A 10 -11.73 35.77 -14.99
CA SER A 10 -12.59 35.23 -16.06
C SER A 10 -12.15 33.85 -16.55
N VAL A 11 -10.86 33.53 -16.48
CA VAL A 11 -10.33 32.19 -16.80
C VAL A 11 -10.64 31.20 -15.66
N GLY A 12 -10.54 31.63 -14.39
CA GLY A 12 -10.94 30.81 -13.23
C GLY A 12 -12.43 30.47 -13.20
N ALA A 13 -13.29 31.42 -13.61
CA ALA A 13 -14.74 31.18 -13.72
C ALA A 13 -15.12 30.23 -14.87
N ARG A 14 -14.33 30.20 -15.97
CA ARG A 14 -14.52 29.22 -17.05
C ARG A 14 -14.01 27.81 -16.69
N MET A 15 -12.93 27.69 -15.90
CA MET A 15 -12.42 26.37 -15.47
C MET A 15 -13.26 25.68 -14.39
N LEU A 16 -14.13 26.41 -13.69
CA LEU A 16 -15.08 25.84 -12.73
C LEU A 16 -16.47 25.56 -13.33
N GLY A 17 -16.69 25.89 -14.61
CA GLY A 17 -17.94 25.64 -15.33
C GLY A 17 -18.02 24.29 -16.05
N GLU A 18 -16.93 23.51 -16.04
CA GLU A 18 -16.82 22.23 -16.79
C GLU A 18 -16.62 21.01 -15.87
N ILE A 19 -16.96 21.11 -14.59
CA ILE A 19 -17.18 19.91 -13.78
C ILE A 19 -18.61 19.48 -14.05
N GLU A 20 -18.80 18.65 -15.08
CA GLU A 20 -20.06 17.92 -15.26
C GLU A 20 -20.31 17.09 -14.00
N GLU A 21 -21.25 17.54 -13.17
CA GLU A 21 -21.81 16.76 -12.08
C GLU A 21 -22.57 15.59 -12.71
N ALA A 22 -21.87 14.47 -12.96
CA ALA A 22 -22.50 13.25 -13.38
C ALA A 22 -23.58 12.89 -12.36
N SER A 23 -24.85 12.98 -12.79
CA SER A 23 -25.99 12.68 -11.95
C SER A 23 -25.86 11.26 -11.43
N LEU A 24 -26.20 11.04 -10.16
CA LEU A 24 -26.13 9.73 -9.52
C LEU A 24 -26.96 8.68 -10.29
N ASP A 25 -28.01 9.12 -10.97
CA ASP A 25 -28.83 8.27 -11.86
C ASP A 25 -28.10 7.85 -13.14
N GLU A 26 -27.20 8.68 -13.65
CA GLU A 26 -26.40 8.38 -14.86
C GLU A 26 -25.29 7.37 -14.54
N ILE A 27 -24.69 7.47 -13.35
CA ILE A 27 -23.74 6.48 -12.83
C ILE A 27 -24.44 5.14 -12.60
N LEU A 28 -25.65 5.14 -12.02
CA LEU A 28 -26.44 3.93 -11.81
C LEU A 28 -26.95 3.32 -13.14
N ALA A 29 -27.28 4.15 -14.14
CA ALA A 29 -27.64 3.69 -15.47
C ALA A 29 -26.46 3.05 -16.19
N SER A 30 -25.27 3.64 -16.10
CA SER A 30 -24.04 3.09 -16.67
C SER A 30 -23.66 1.74 -16.02
N LEU A 31 -23.82 1.62 -14.69
CA LEU A 31 -23.60 0.38 -13.95
C LEU A 31 -24.59 -0.73 -14.34
N ARG A 32 -25.89 -0.41 -14.45
CA ARG A 32 -26.91 -1.38 -14.88
C ARG A 32 -26.70 -1.84 -16.33
N THR A 33 -26.26 -0.95 -17.20
CA THR A 33 -25.92 -1.29 -18.58
C THR A 33 -24.71 -2.24 -18.64
N GLY A 34 -23.69 -1.99 -17.82
CA GLY A 34 -22.55 -2.90 -17.68
C GLY A 34 -22.93 -4.30 -17.17
N PHE A 35 -23.86 -4.39 -16.21
CA PHE A 35 -24.36 -5.68 -15.72
C PHE A 35 -25.18 -6.45 -16.77
N ASN A 36 -26.01 -5.75 -17.55
CA ASN A 36 -26.80 -6.39 -18.62
C ASN A 36 -25.92 -6.87 -19.80
N LEU A 37 -24.81 -6.18 -20.08
CA LEU A 37 -23.84 -6.64 -21.09
C LEU A 37 -23.07 -7.88 -20.63
N LEU A 38 -22.80 -8.04 -19.33
CA LEU A 38 -22.21 -9.27 -18.79
C LEU A 38 -23.20 -10.43 -18.76
N ALA A 39 -24.48 -10.18 -18.48
CA ALA A 39 -25.49 -11.22 -18.38
C ALA A 39 -25.87 -11.84 -19.75
N ASN A 40 -25.72 -11.06 -20.83
CA ASN A 40 -26.11 -11.47 -22.19
C ASN A 40 -24.92 -11.64 -23.15
N ALA A 41 -23.69 -11.72 -22.65
CA ALA A 41 -22.52 -11.95 -23.48
C ALA A 41 -22.60 -13.35 -24.14
N PRO A 42 -22.55 -13.46 -25.48
CA PRO A 42 -22.51 -14.75 -26.15
C PRO A 42 -21.18 -15.47 -25.81
N PRO A 43 -21.18 -16.80 -25.72
CA PRO A 43 -19.96 -17.54 -25.47
C PRO A 43 -18.94 -17.29 -26.59
N PRO A 44 -17.64 -17.16 -26.28
CA PRO A 44 -16.62 -16.94 -27.29
C PRO A 44 -16.53 -18.17 -28.22
N PRO A 45 -16.26 -17.97 -29.52
CA PRO A 45 -16.08 -19.08 -30.45
C PRO A 45 -14.82 -19.89 -30.09
N PRO A 46 -14.81 -21.22 -30.30
CA PRO A 46 -13.64 -22.02 -30.04
C PRO A 46 -12.50 -21.66 -31.00
N LEU A 47 -11.31 -21.45 -30.43
CA LEU A 47 -10.07 -21.26 -31.17
C LEU A 47 -9.69 -22.57 -31.88
N VAL A 48 -9.70 -22.54 -33.21
CA VAL A 48 -9.30 -23.66 -34.06
C VAL A 48 -7.78 -23.79 -34.00
N ALA A 49 -7.29 -24.80 -33.27
CA ALA A 49 -5.90 -25.25 -33.33
C ALA A 49 -5.80 -26.36 -34.37
N ALA A 50 -5.02 -26.12 -35.42
CA ALA A 50 -4.65 -27.13 -36.39
C ALA A 50 -3.51 -28.00 -35.83
N ALA A 51 -3.77 -29.28 -35.59
CA ALA A 51 -2.77 -30.36 -35.66
C ALA A 51 -3.45 -31.75 -35.65
N ALA A 52 -3.27 -32.46 -36.77
CA ALA A 52 -3.13 -33.91 -36.97
C ALA A 52 -3.91 -34.93 -36.09
N ALA A 53 -4.75 -35.68 -36.81
CA ALA A 53 -5.26 -37.04 -36.61
C ALA A 53 -4.59 -37.97 -35.59
N HIS A 54 -5.42 -38.64 -34.78
CA HIS A 54 -5.36 -40.09 -34.52
C HIS A 54 -6.72 -40.59 -34.01
N ASP A 55 -7.24 -41.66 -34.63
CA ASP A 55 -8.40 -42.45 -34.18
C ASP A 55 -8.06 -43.22 -32.89
N ASP A 56 -9.04 -43.40 -32.01
CA ASP A 56 -9.53 -44.71 -31.52
C ASP A 56 -10.24 -44.59 -30.15
N ASP A 57 -11.47 -45.13 -30.17
CA ASP A 57 -12.20 -45.92 -29.17
C ASP A 57 -12.70 -45.37 -27.81
N ASP A 58 -13.92 -45.83 -27.55
CA ASP A 58 -14.75 -45.77 -26.35
C ASP A 58 -14.00 -46.09 -25.04
N ASP A 59 -14.22 -45.28 -24.00
CA ASP A 59 -14.50 -45.81 -22.66
C ASP A 59 -15.16 -44.75 -21.75
N ASP A 60 -16.28 -45.17 -21.19
CA ASP A 60 -17.16 -44.46 -20.26
C ASP A 60 -16.52 -44.53 -18.87
N ASP A 61 -15.72 -43.53 -18.49
CA ASP A 61 -15.20 -43.42 -17.12
C ASP A 61 -15.39 -42.02 -16.55
N ALA A 62 -16.29 -41.96 -15.56
CA ALA A 62 -16.62 -40.78 -14.80
C ALA A 62 -15.37 -40.16 -14.16
N ILE A 63 -15.03 -38.94 -14.57
CA ILE A 63 -14.00 -38.12 -13.91
C ILE A 63 -14.41 -37.94 -12.45
N PRO A 64 -13.65 -38.45 -11.45
CA PRO A 64 -13.92 -38.12 -10.07
C PRO A 64 -13.60 -36.64 -9.91
N ILE A 65 -14.63 -35.84 -9.63
CA ILE A 65 -14.50 -34.45 -9.20
C ILE A 65 -13.67 -34.48 -7.91
N ALA A 66 -12.37 -34.22 -8.03
CA ALA A 66 -11.49 -34.10 -6.89
C ALA A 66 -12.08 -33.02 -5.95
N PRO A 67 -12.16 -33.27 -4.64
CA PRO A 67 -12.65 -32.27 -3.71
C PRO A 67 -11.79 -31.02 -3.84
N VAL A 68 -12.44 -29.89 -4.10
CA VAL A 68 -11.85 -28.55 -4.01
C VAL A 68 -11.04 -28.51 -2.71
N ALA A 69 -9.72 -28.45 -2.85
CA ALA A 69 -8.83 -28.35 -1.71
C ALA A 69 -9.30 -27.18 -0.84
N PRO A 70 -9.34 -27.32 0.50
CA PRO A 70 -9.70 -26.21 1.36
C PRO A 70 -8.77 -25.04 1.02
N THR A 71 -9.36 -23.90 0.65
CA THR A 71 -8.66 -22.63 0.46
C THR A 71 -7.74 -22.43 1.66
N ARG A 72 -6.44 -22.55 1.41
CA ARG A 72 -5.43 -22.37 2.45
C ARG A 72 -5.69 -21.00 3.08
N PRO A 73 -5.83 -20.90 4.42
CA PRO A 73 -6.09 -19.60 5.04
C PRO A 73 -4.97 -18.64 4.62
N PRO A 74 -5.32 -17.38 4.28
CA PRO A 74 -4.32 -16.40 3.87
C PRO A 74 -3.24 -16.32 4.94
N ARG A 75 -1.98 -16.43 4.52
CA ARG A 75 -0.85 -16.38 5.44
C ARG A 75 -0.87 -15.02 6.15
N ALA A 76 -1.06 -15.03 7.46
CA ALA A 76 -1.06 -13.79 8.24
C ALA A 76 0.33 -13.15 8.19
N PHE A 77 0.40 -11.87 7.83
CA PHE A 77 1.63 -11.09 7.90
C PHE A 77 1.92 -10.78 9.36
N PHE A 78 3.14 -11.06 9.78
CA PHE A 78 3.66 -10.64 11.09
C PHE A 78 4.36 -9.29 10.95
N PHE A 79 3.98 -8.33 11.81
CA PHE A 79 4.63 -7.02 11.90
C PHE A 79 5.57 -7.02 13.10
N PRO A 80 6.88 -6.76 12.93
CA PRO A 80 7.86 -6.75 14.04
C PRO A 80 7.77 -5.48 14.89
N LEU A 81 6.56 -4.95 15.06
CA LEU A 81 6.19 -3.77 15.82
C LEU A 81 5.00 -4.18 16.70
N PRO A 82 5.22 -4.71 17.93
CA PRO A 82 4.20 -5.47 18.66
C PRO A 82 2.85 -4.76 18.80
N ARG A 83 2.87 -3.46 19.10
CA ARG A 83 1.64 -2.66 19.21
C ARG A 83 0.95 -2.44 17.87
N LEU A 84 1.69 -2.30 16.78
CA LEU A 84 1.11 -2.24 15.43
C LEU A 84 0.53 -3.61 15.02
N ASP A 85 1.23 -4.70 15.32
CA ASP A 85 0.79 -6.07 15.03
C ASP A 85 -0.52 -6.41 15.75
N GLU A 86 -0.66 -5.98 17.01
CA GLU A 86 -1.92 -6.07 17.75
C GLU A 86 -3.06 -5.33 17.05
N LEU A 87 -2.82 -4.10 16.56
CA LEU A 87 -3.83 -3.31 15.84
C LEU A 87 -4.22 -3.97 14.51
N VAL A 88 -3.24 -4.42 13.74
CA VAL A 88 -3.46 -5.14 12.47
C VAL A 88 -4.28 -6.40 12.71
N THR A 89 -3.91 -7.19 13.73
CA THR A 89 -4.63 -8.41 14.09
C THR A 89 -6.08 -8.13 14.49
N ARG A 90 -6.34 -7.08 15.28
CA ARG A 90 -7.71 -6.66 15.63
C ARG A 90 -8.50 -6.22 14.40
N HIS A 91 -7.89 -5.42 13.52
CA HIS A 91 -8.50 -4.99 12.26
C HIS A 91 -8.86 -6.18 11.36
N GLN A 92 -7.94 -7.12 11.17
CA GLN A 92 -8.15 -8.31 10.34
C GLN A 92 -9.28 -9.19 10.87
N ARG A 93 -9.33 -9.42 12.19
CA ARG A 93 -10.44 -10.18 12.81
C ARG A 93 -11.78 -9.50 12.61
N ALA A 94 -11.82 -8.16 12.64
CA ALA A 94 -13.06 -7.39 12.52
C ALA A 94 -13.54 -7.24 11.06
N THR A 95 -12.63 -7.13 10.09
CA THR A 95 -12.97 -6.71 8.72
C THR A 95 -12.73 -7.78 7.65
N GLN A 96 -11.96 -8.83 7.96
CA GLN A 96 -11.50 -9.82 6.98
C GLN A 96 -10.85 -9.19 5.73
N SER A 97 -10.23 -8.02 5.90
CA SER A 97 -9.63 -7.29 4.78
C SER A 97 -8.51 -8.08 4.12
N ALA A 98 -8.46 -8.04 2.79
CA ALA A 98 -7.42 -8.69 1.99
C ALA A 98 -6.02 -8.06 2.20
N THR A 99 -5.96 -6.76 2.53
CA THR A 99 -4.70 -6.08 2.86
C THR A 99 -4.58 -5.92 4.37
N PRO A 100 -3.49 -6.43 4.99
CA PRO A 100 -3.28 -6.32 6.43
C PRO A 100 -3.29 -4.88 6.95
N LEU A 101 -2.47 -4.00 6.35
CA LEU A 101 -2.22 -2.66 6.85
C LEU A 101 -2.46 -1.61 5.76
N SER A 102 -3.39 -0.70 6.01
CA SER A 102 -3.68 0.44 5.14
C SER A 102 -3.47 1.74 5.91
N ILE A 103 -2.45 2.50 5.51
CA ILE A 103 -1.94 3.67 6.22
C ILE A 103 -2.35 4.95 5.48
N SER A 104 -2.76 5.97 6.21
CA SER A 104 -3.01 7.32 5.68
C SER A 104 -2.26 8.40 6.46
N GLY A 105 -2.33 9.66 6.02
CA GLY A 105 -1.63 10.77 6.64
C GLY A 105 -0.12 10.76 6.33
N ARG A 106 0.72 11.01 7.35
CA ARG A 106 2.19 11.06 7.24
C ARG A 106 2.84 9.67 7.24
N HIS A 107 2.33 8.79 6.37
CA HIS A 107 2.64 7.36 6.32
C HIS A 107 4.13 7.02 6.15
N HIS A 108 4.91 7.87 5.47
CA HIS A 108 6.34 7.63 5.24
C HIS A 108 7.12 7.37 6.54
N GLU A 109 6.78 8.07 7.62
CA GLU A 109 7.48 7.94 8.91
C GLU A 109 7.32 6.52 9.49
N LEU A 110 6.12 5.96 9.41
CA LEU A 110 5.86 4.58 9.85
C LEU A 110 6.50 3.57 8.89
N LEU A 111 6.43 3.83 7.59
CA LEU A 111 7.04 2.95 6.58
C LEU A 111 8.56 2.84 6.77
N TYR A 112 9.26 3.94 7.02
CA TYR A 112 10.70 3.89 7.28
C TYR A 112 11.03 3.06 8.51
N VAL A 113 10.31 3.24 9.63
CA VAL A 113 10.54 2.45 10.85
C VAL A 113 10.23 0.96 10.61
N LEU A 114 9.14 0.65 9.93
CA LEU A 114 8.74 -0.73 9.62
C LEU A 114 9.77 -1.41 8.70
N VAL A 115 10.12 -0.78 7.58
CA VAL A 115 11.08 -1.29 6.59
C VAL A 115 12.44 -1.47 7.25
N ALA A 116 12.91 -0.48 8.02
CA ALA A 116 14.19 -0.56 8.72
C ALA A 116 14.23 -1.73 9.72
N THR A 117 13.14 -1.96 10.45
CA THR A 117 13.02 -3.07 11.41
C THR A 117 12.98 -4.43 10.73
N LEU A 118 12.37 -4.51 9.55
CA LEU A 118 12.25 -5.76 8.79
C LEU A 118 13.57 -6.15 8.09
N ILE A 119 14.31 -5.21 7.50
CA ILE A 119 15.57 -5.53 6.80
C ILE A 119 16.75 -5.71 7.75
N GLY A 120 16.70 -5.09 8.93
CA GLY A 120 17.74 -5.20 9.94
C GLY A 120 17.63 -6.49 10.78
N PRO A 121 18.70 -6.85 11.51
CA PRO A 121 18.63 -7.92 12.51
C PRO A 121 17.60 -7.60 13.60
N PRO A 122 16.86 -8.60 14.12
CA PRO A 122 16.98 -10.04 13.83
C PRO A 122 16.13 -10.51 12.63
N GLN A 123 15.36 -9.63 11.99
CA GLN A 123 14.35 -10.03 11.01
C GLN A 123 14.96 -10.42 9.66
N CYS A 124 15.99 -9.68 9.21
CA CYS A 124 16.76 -9.94 8.01
C CYS A 124 15.89 -10.32 6.79
N LYS A 125 14.80 -9.58 6.57
CA LYS A 125 13.84 -9.82 5.47
C LYS A 125 14.25 -9.07 4.20
N ALA A 126 13.67 -9.50 3.08
CA ALA A 126 13.65 -8.75 1.84
C ALA A 126 12.28 -8.09 1.65
N ILE A 127 12.26 -6.87 1.10
CA ILE A 127 11.04 -6.08 0.94
C ILE A 127 11.00 -5.48 -0.45
N SER A 128 9.83 -5.51 -1.07
CA SER A 128 9.53 -4.78 -2.28
C SER A 128 8.70 -3.52 -1.97
N VAL A 129 8.99 -2.43 -2.65
CA VAL A 129 8.27 -1.15 -2.55
C VAL A 129 7.86 -0.73 -3.96
N VAL A 130 6.56 -0.49 -4.17
CA VAL A 130 6.04 0.12 -5.39
C VAL A 130 5.60 1.54 -5.04
N ASP A 131 6.38 2.53 -5.47
CA ASP A 131 6.22 3.93 -5.10
C ASP A 131 5.74 4.79 -6.28
N PHE A 132 4.43 5.04 -6.32
CA PHE A 132 3.79 5.92 -7.31
C PHE A 132 3.96 7.41 -6.98
N ASP A 133 4.37 7.73 -5.76
CA ASP A 133 4.59 9.12 -5.33
C ASP A 133 6.02 9.59 -5.66
N GLY A 134 6.96 8.65 -5.81
CA GLY A 134 8.38 8.92 -6.10
C GLY A 134 9.10 9.62 -4.94
N ARG A 135 8.66 9.37 -3.71
CA ARG A 135 9.12 10.06 -2.48
C ARG A 135 9.79 9.12 -1.48
N PHE A 136 9.78 7.82 -1.74
CA PHE A 136 10.47 6.84 -0.93
C PHE A 136 11.97 6.89 -1.23
N ASP A 137 12.76 7.31 -0.25
CA ASP A 137 14.21 7.39 -0.31
C ASP A 137 14.82 6.27 0.52
N VAL A 138 15.42 5.29 -0.15
CA VAL A 138 16.06 4.13 0.47
C VAL A 138 17.19 4.56 1.41
N LEU A 139 17.92 5.64 1.11
CA LEU A 139 19.04 6.10 1.95
C LEU A 139 18.56 6.61 3.31
N ARG A 140 17.32 7.10 3.40
CA ARG A 140 16.72 7.55 4.67
C ARG A 140 16.59 6.42 5.69
N LEU A 141 16.57 5.15 5.25
CA LEU A 141 16.57 3.99 6.15
C LEU A 141 17.81 3.95 7.06
N LEU A 142 18.98 4.40 6.57
CA LEU A 142 20.21 4.43 7.37
C LEU A 142 20.14 5.41 8.55
N ALA A 143 19.32 6.47 8.42
CA ALA A 143 19.10 7.45 9.48
C ALA A 143 17.92 7.10 10.40
N THR A 144 17.23 5.99 10.11
CA THR A 144 16.06 5.53 10.84
C THR A 144 16.49 4.56 11.94
N VAL A 145 15.99 4.77 13.15
CA VAL A 145 16.21 3.86 14.28
C VAL A 145 15.16 2.74 14.20
N PRO A 146 15.54 1.47 14.03
CA PRO A 146 14.59 0.35 14.09
C PRO A 146 13.94 0.26 15.47
N ALA A 147 12.69 -0.21 15.55
CA ALA A 147 11.93 -0.15 16.80
C ALA A 147 12.35 -1.20 17.85
N THR A 148 13.20 -2.16 17.49
CA THR A 148 13.65 -3.20 18.41
C THR A 148 14.83 -2.71 19.25
N SER A 149 14.74 -2.83 20.58
CA SER A 149 15.75 -2.31 21.53
C SER A 149 17.16 -2.93 21.37
N THR A 150 17.26 -4.05 20.66
CA THR A 150 18.51 -4.75 20.36
C THR A 150 18.98 -4.57 18.92
N ALA A 151 18.25 -3.82 18.09
CA ALA A 151 18.62 -3.65 16.69
C ALA A 151 19.90 -2.83 16.56
N LYS A 152 20.87 -3.44 15.89
CA LYS A 152 22.03 -2.73 15.35
C LYS A 152 21.53 -1.68 14.34
N ALA A 153 22.19 -0.52 14.32
CA ALA A 153 22.00 0.45 13.25
C ALA A 153 22.23 -0.19 11.87
N LEU A 154 21.39 0.17 10.91
CA LEU A 154 21.50 -0.35 9.55
C LEU A 154 22.79 0.10 8.88
N CYS A 155 23.31 -0.74 8.02
CA CYS A 155 24.43 -0.43 7.14
C CYS A 155 24.00 -0.47 5.68
N ARG A 156 24.88 -0.01 4.78
CA ARG A 156 24.57 0.05 3.34
C ARG A 156 24.25 -1.33 2.74
N ALA A 157 24.86 -2.40 3.26
CA ALA A 157 24.57 -3.76 2.81
C ALA A 157 23.11 -4.17 3.10
N ASP A 158 22.50 -3.65 4.17
CA ASP A 158 21.09 -3.95 4.47
C ASP A 158 20.13 -3.39 3.41
N LEU A 159 20.53 -2.31 2.72
CA LEU A 159 19.71 -1.66 1.69
C LEU A 159 19.62 -2.49 0.40
N GLU A 160 20.53 -3.44 0.16
CA GLU A 160 20.48 -4.35 -0.99
C GLU A 160 19.25 -5.28 -0.97
N HIS A 161 18.54 -5.28 0.15
CA HIS A 161 17.35 -6.09 0.40
C HIS A 161 16.04 -5.30 0.32
N VAL A 162 16.10 -4.05 -0.16
CA VAL A 162 14.93 -3.21 -0.49
C VAL A 162 14.88 -2.99 -2.00
N TYR A 163 13.83 -3.52 -2.64
CA TYR A 163 13.62 -3.40 -4.08
C TYR A 163 12.54 -2.38 -4.38
N VAL A 164 12.90 -1.25 -4.99
CA VAL A 164 11.97 -0.15 -5.26
C VAL A 164 11.65 -0.10 -6.75
N LEU A 165 10.36 -0.09 -7.07
CA LEU A 165 9.82 0.24 -8.39
C LEU A 165 9.08 1.57 -8.26
N SER A 166 9.49 2.58 -9.02
CA SER A 166 8.87 3.92 -9.00
C SER A 166 8.19 4.22 -10.34
N PRO A 167 7.00 3.65 -10.59
CA PRO A 167 6.27 3.85 -11.84
C PRO A 167 5.53 5.20 -11.84
N ALA A 168 5.12 5.65 -13.03
CA ALA A 168 4.20 6.78 -13.14
C ALA A 168 2.83 6.44 -12.54
N ARG A 169 2.07 7.46 -12.10
CA ARG A 169 0.69 7.27 -11.65
C ARG A 169 -0.16 6.69 -12.77
N GLY A 170 -1.10 5.80 -12.41
CA GLY A 170 -2.06 5.23 -13.34
C GLY A 170 -3.28 4.67 -12.61
N GLY A 171 -4.21 4.09 -13.37
CA GLY A 171 -5.39 3.44 -12.79
C GLY A 171 -5.08 2.11 -12.08
N SER A 172 -6.09 1.50 -11.48
CA SER A 172 -5.95 0.25 -10.70
C SER A 172 -5.33 -0.91 -11.47
N ALA A 173 -5.65 -1.05 -12.77
CA ALA A 173 -5.04 -2.05 -13.63
C ALA A 173 -3.54 -1.82 -13.86
N HIS A 174 -3.07 -0.57 -13.80
CA HIS A 174 -1.64 -0.28 -13.83
C HIS A 174 -0.98 -0.66 -12.51
N VAL A 175 -1.59 -0.28 -11.38
CA VAL A 175 -1.11 -0.64 -10.04
C VAL A 175 -0.97 -2.16 -9.89
N ALA A 176 -2.00 -2.92 -10.27
CA ALA A 176 -1.98 -4.38 -10.20
C ALA A 176 -0.86 -5.00 -11.06
N ARG A 177 -0.60 -4.46 -12.26
CA ARG A 177 0.52 -4.92 -13.09
C ARG A 177 1.88 -4.63 -12.46
N CYS A 178 2.07 -3.43 -11.89
CA CYS A 178 3.32 -3.09 -11.20
C CYS A 178 3.58 -3.99 -9.99
N VAL A 179 2.53 -4.30 -9.22
CA VAL A 179 2.63 -5.27 -8.12
C VAL A 179 3.01 -6.64 -8.68
N ALA A 180 2.26 -7.18 -9.65
CA ALA A 180 2.54 -8.49 -10.23
C ALA A 180 3.97 -8.60 -10.81
N SER A 181 4.45 -7.58 -11.52
CA SER A 181 5.83 -7.56 -12.04
C SER A 181 6.88 -7.55 -10.93
N MET A 182 6.60 -6.89 -9.81
CA MET A 182 7.48 -6.92 -8.65
C MET A 182 7.48 -8.29 -7.98
N GLU A 183 6.32 -8.93 -7.85
CA GLU A 183 6.22 -10.30 -7.32
C GLU A 183 6.97 -11.30 -8.22
N GLU A 184 6.80 -11.21 -9.54
CA GLU A 184 7.54 -12.02 -10.52
C GLU A 184 9.05 -11.82 -10.39
N TYR A 185 9.50 -10.56 -10.23
CA TYR A 185 10.91 -10.25 -10.01
C TYR A 185 11.44 -10.90 -8.73
N MET A 186 10.72 -10.74 -7.61
CA MET A 186 11.13 -11.29 -6.31
C MET A 186 11.12 -12.82 -6.24
N VAL A 187 10.31 -13.49 -7.06
CA VAL A 187 10.22 -14.96 -7.05
C VAL A 187 11.17 -15.58 -8.07
N TYR A 188 11.27 -15.02 -9.28
CA TYR A 188 11.93 -15.71 -10.40
C TYR A 188 13.24 -15.05 -10.86
N SER A 189 13.48 -13.79 -10.54
CA SER A 189 14.69 -13.09 -11.00
C SER A 189 15.92 -13.37 -10.14
N ALA A 190 17.10 -13.00 -10.63
CA ALA A 190 18.33 -13.05 -9.87
C ALA A 190 18.48 -11.76 -9.05
N HIS A 191 18.61 -11.90 -7.72
CA HIS A 191 18.79 -10.77 -6.81
C HIS A 191 19.55 -11.19 -5.54
N ALA A 192 20.18 -10.23 -4.86
CA ALA A 192 21.03 -10.48 -3.69
C ALA A 192 20.27 -11.10 -2.48
N SER A 193 18.95 -10.94 -2.43
CA SER A 193 18.13 -11.38 -1.29
C SER A 193 17.63 -12.82 -1.30
N ARG A 194 18.17 -13.72 -2.13
CA ARG A 194 17.66 -15.10 -2.26
C ARG A 194 17.74 -15.93 -0.97
N GLU A 195 18.65 -15.57 -0.07
CA GLU A 195 18.81 -16.23 1.24
C GLU A 195 17.88 -15.65 2.31
N ARG A 196 17.16 -14.56 2.02
CA ARG A 196 16.23 -13.91 2.93
C ARG A 196 14.80 -14.23 2.55
N GLU A 197 13.94 -14.41 3.55
CA GLU A 197 12.50 -14.48 3.30
C GLU A 197 12.03 -13.13 2.74
N TRP A 198 11.37 -13.17 1.59
CA TRP A 198 10.61 -12.03 1.09
C TRP A 198 9.36 -11.84 1.97
N TRP A 199 9.32 -10.72 2.68
CA TRP A 199 8.24 -10.44 3.62
C TRP A 199 6.96 -9.99 2.91
N GLY A 200 7.09 -9.19 1.85
CA GLY A 200 5.98 -8.74 1.01
C GLY A 200 6.21 -7.39 0.35
N THR A 201 5.15 -6.89 -0.29
CA THR A 201 5.12 -5.65 -1.06
C THR A 201 4.44 -4.52 -0.28
N VAL A 202 5.10 -3.37 -0.23
CA VAL A 202 4.56 -2.08 0.22
C VAL A 202 4.17 -1.27 -1.02
N VAL A 203 2.93 -0.81 -1.09
CA VAL A 203 2.44 0.07 -2.16
C VAL A 203 2.25 1.48 -1.60
N ILE A 204 2.90 2.47 -2.20
CA ILE A 204 2.83 3.88 -1.81
C ILE A 204 2.17 4.67 -2.94
N GLY A 205 1.10 5.38 -2.62
CA GLY A 205 0.28 6.11 -3.59
C GLY A 205 -0.52 5.17 -4.51
N GLY A 206 -0.93 5.71 -5.66
CA GLY A 206 -1.69 4.97 -6.68
C GLY A 206 -3.20 5.24 -6.67
N GLY A 207 -3.71 6.00 -5.70
CA GLY A 207 -5.09 6.55 -5.67
C GLY A 207 -6.21 5.52 -5.49
N LEU A 208 -5.89 4.23 -5.45
CA LEU A 208 -6.83 3.12 -5.42
C LEU A 208 -6.26 2.00 -4.56
N ASN A 209 -7.08 1.45 -3.65
CA ASN A 209 -6.67 0.33 -2.81
C ASN A 209 -6.47 -0.92 -3.71
N PRO A 210 -5.23 -1.42 -3.90
CA PRO A 210 -4.93 -2.52 -4.80
C PRO A 210 -5.65 -3.82 -4.43
N ALA A 211 -6.13 -3.94 -3.19
CA ALA A 211 -6.95 -5.05 -2.70
C ALA A 211 -8.18 -5.34 -3.58
N ALA A 212 -8.75 -4.32 -4.24
CA ALA A 212 -9.88 -4.51 -5.15
C ALA A 212 -9.45 -5.06 -6.53
N ALA A 213 -8.21 -4.79 -6.95
CA ALA A 213 -7.69 -5.14 -8.28
C ALA A 213 -7.01 -6.51 -8.34
N THR A 214 -6.55 -7.04 -7.21
CA THR A 214 -5.90 -8.36 -7.10
C THR A 214 -6.88 -9.55 -7.07
N THR A 215 -8.20 -9.31 -7.18
CA THR A 215 -9.23 -10.36 -7.15
C THR A 215 -9.49 -11.06 -8.50
N ARG A 216 -8.75 -10.73 -9.56
CA ARG A 216 -8.97 -11.28 -10.91
C ARG A 216 -7.69 -11.80 -11.60
N GLY A 217 -6.84 -12.52 -10.86
CA GLY A 217 -5.74 -13.33 -11.41
C GLY A 217 -5.89 -14.79 -10.98
N ARG A 218 -6.00 -15.70 -11.96
CA ARG A 218 -6.21 -17.14 -11.79
C ARG A 218 -4.98 -17.81 -11.14
N GLY A 219 -5.19 -18.48 -10.00
CA GLY A 219 -4.26 -19.42 -9.37
C GLY A 219 -3.69 -18.94 -8.04
N ASP A 220 -4.13 -19.55 -6.93
CA ASP A 220 -3.52 -19.79 -5.59
C ASP A 220 -2.44 -18.86 -4.99
N GLY A 221 -2.19 -17.68 -5.55
CA GLY A 221 -1.28 -16.66 -5.07
C GLY A 221 -2.09 -15.52 -4.46
N HIS A 222 -2.34 -15.60 -3.15
CA HIS A 222 -2.80 -14.45 -2.40
C HIS A 222 -1.76 -13.33 -2.53
N GLY A 223 -2.17 -12.19 -3.10
CA GLY A 223 -1.32 -11.05 -3.40
C GLY A 223 -0.46 -10.66 -2.20
N HIS A 224 0.84 -10.56 -2.41
CA HIS A 224 1.84 -10.38 -1.36
C HIS A 224 1.88 -8.93 -0.81
N VAL A 225 0.83 -8.14 -1.07
CA VAL A 225 0.68 -6.74 -0.65
C VAL A 225 0.37 -6.70 0.84
N ALA A 226 1.42 -6.48 1.63
CA ALA A 226 1.35 -6.40 3.07
C ALA A 226 0.84 -5.03 3.54
N VAL A 227 1.24 -3.97 2.83
CA VAL A 227 1.00 -2.59 3.22
C VAL A 227 0.58 -1.75 2.03
N THR A 228 -0.45 -0.94 2.21
CA THR A 228 -0.82 0.14 1.29
C THR A 228 -0.74 1.46 2.03
N ALA A 229 -0.18 2.48 1.42
CA ALA A 229 -0.08 3.81 1.98
C ALA A 229 -0.62 4.83 0.97
N ASP A 230 -1.76 5.44 1.29
CA ASP A 230 -2.43 6.38 0.39
C ASP A 230 -3.26 7.39 1.21
N TRP A 231 -3.95 8.30 0.53
CA TRP A 231 -4.87 9.26 1.17
C TRP A 231 -6.00 8.57 1.95
N LYS A 232 -6.34 7.32 1.60
CA LYS A 232 -7.34 6.48 2.28
C LYS A 232 -6.66 5.28 2.94
N GLY A 233 -6.79 5.17 4.26
CA GLY A 233 -6.27 4.07 5.06
C GLY A 233 -6.89 4.07 6.45
N TRP A 234 -6.97 2.90 7.08
CA TRP A 234 -7.63 2.72 8.38
C TRP A 234 -6.74 3.13 9.56
N LEU A 235 -5.42 3.19 9.37
CA LEU A 235 -4.46 3.71 10.34
C LEU A 235 -3.94 5.07 9.85
N ARG A 236 -4.31 6.15 10.53
CA ARG A 236 -3.87 7.51 10.19
C ARG A 236 -2.63 7.88 10.98
N VAL A 237 -1.53 8.19 10.30
CA VAL A 237 -0.27 8.59 10.92
C VAL A 237 -0.18 10.11 11.01
N GLU A 238 0.03 10.61 12.21
CA GLU A 238 0.14 12.03 12.55
C GLU A 238 1.34 12.27 13.47
N ARG A 239 1.73 13.53 13.60
CA ARG A 239 2.72 13.92 14.60
C ARG A 239 2.08 13.82 15.98
N ALA A 240 2.80 13.30 16.96
CA ALA A 240 2.27 13.24 18.32
C ALA A 240 1.98 14.67 18.82
N GLU A 241 0.97 14.81 19.68
CA GLU A 241 0.56 16.13 20.18
C GLU A 241 1.70 16.82 20.92
N VAL A 242 1.96 18.07 20.55
CA VAL A 242 2.89 18.97 21.22
C VAL A 242 2.05 20.03 21.95
N PRO A 243 2.39 20.41 23.19
CA PRO A 243 1.66 21.43 23.94
C PRO A 243 1.42 22.71 23.12
N SER A 244 0.15 23.12 23.03
CA SER A 244 -0.26 24.27 22.21
C SER A 244 0.20 25.63 22.79
N PHE A 245 0.18 26.67 21.96
CA PHE A 245 0.54 28.06 22.34
C PHE A 245 -0.50 28.79 23.21
N ARG A 246 -1.54 28.11 23.72
CA ARG A 246 -2.78 28.75 24.20
C ARG A 246 -2.61 29.82 25.28
N ASP A 247 -1.51 29.82 26.04
CA ASP A 247 -1.23 30.78 27.10
C ASP A 247 0.08 31.59 26.92
N MET A 248 0.70 31.56 25.73
CA MET A 248 2.01 32.20 25.50
C MET A 248 1.92 33.37 24.50
N GLY A 249 2.45 34.54 24.89
CA GLY A 249 2.54 35.72 24.02
C GLY A 249 3.49 35.51 22.83
N VAL A 250 3.20 36.16 21.70
CA VAL A 250 3.92 36.01 20.41
C VAL A 250 5.43 36.22 20.53
N GLU A 251 5.87 37.15 21.37
CA GLU A 251 7.29 37.47 21.58
C GLU A 251 8.03 36.35 22.32
N VAL A 252 7.39 35.75 23.34
CA VAL A 252 7.90 34.57 24.04
C VAL A 252 7.87 33.35 23.12
N ALA A 253 6.84 33.23 22.27
CA ALA A 253 6.73 32.17 21.27
C ALA A 253 7.84 32.22 20.20
N MET A 254 8.37 33.40 19.86
CA MET A 254 9.50 33.53 18.93
C MET A 254 10.84 33.17 19.56
N VAL A 255 11.05 33.53 20.83
CA VAL A 255 12.26 33.15 21.58
C VAL A 255 12.28 31.65 21.87
N ASP A 256 11.12 31.06 22.15
CA ASP A 256 10.93 29.64 22.43
C ASP A 256 10.81 28.77 21.16
N ARG A 257 10.96 29.37 19.96
CA ARG A 257 10.77 28.67 18.68
C ARG A 257 11.70 27.46 18.54
N GLU A 258 12.98 27.63 18.82
CA GLU A 258 13.97 26.55 18.69
C GLU A 258 13.71 25.42 19.69
N GLN A 259 13.33 25.76 20.92
CA GLN A 259 13.00 24.79 21.95
C GLN A 259 11.70 24.03 21.64
N ARG A 260 10.71 24.69 21.03
CA ARG A 260 9.49 24.05 20.53
C ARG A 260 9.75 23.20 19.30
N GLU A 261 10.61 23.64 18.38
CA GLU A 261 11.03 22.83 17.24
C GLU A 261 11.69 21.53 17.71
N ARG A 262 12.56 21.61 18.72
CA ARG A 262 13.09 20.41 19.41
C ARG A 262 12.00 19.57 20.05
N ALA A 263 11.05 20.16 20.80
CA ALA A 263 9.95 19.41 21.41
C ALA A 263 9.06 18.72 20.36
N VAL A 264 8.87 19.36 19.20
CA VAL A 264 8.13 18.82 18.05
C VAL A 264 8.90 17.66 17.42
N ASP A 265 10.22 17.78 17.27
CA ASP A 265 11.12 16.71 16.81
C ASP A 265 11.22 15.55 17.79
N GLU A 266 11.10 15.81 19.09
CA GLU A 266 11.12 14.81 20.16
C GLU A 266 9.78 14.10 20.37
N ALA A 267 8.65 14.77 20.12
CA ALA A 267 7.31 14.24 20.38
C ALA A 267 7.03 12.92 19.63
N GLY A 268 7.72 12.69 18.51
CA GLY A 268 7.58 11.48 17.71
C GLY A 268 6.27 11.46 16.91
N TRP A 269 5.79 10.26 16.63
CA TRP A 269 4.68 10.00 15.71
C TRP A 269 3.64 9.10 16.37
N VAL A 270 2.39 9.26 15.94
CA VAL A 270 1.28 8.43 16.39
C VAL A 270 0.46 7.94 15.20
N GLY A 271 0.22 6.64 15.14
CA GLY A 271 -0.79 6.03 14.29
C GLY A 271 -2.10 5.90 15.06
N VAL A 272 -3.19 6.45 14.55
CA VAL A 272 -4.52 6.41 15.19
C VAL A 272 -5.50 5.65 14.30
N SER A 273 -6.31 4.79 14.91
CA SER A 273 -7.35 4.02 14.24
C SER A 273 -8.55 3.80 15.17
N ALA A 274 -9.64 3.24 14.64
CA ALA A 274 -10.78 2.82 15.44
C ALA A 274 -10.45 1.69 16.46
N TRP A 275 -9.33 0.99 16.28
CA TRP A 275 -8.90 -0.13 17.14
C TRP A 275 -7.85 0.25 18.20
N GLY A 276 -7.47 1.53 18.23
CA GLY A 276 -6.50 2.09 19.17
C GLY A 276 -5.43 2.95 18.48
N SER A 277 -4.39 3.29 19.25
CA SER A 277 -3.26 4.11 18.81
C SER A 277 -1.93 3.38 19.00
N TYR A 278 -0.94 3.81 18.22
CA TYR A 278 0.43 3.31 18.25
C TYR A 278 1.41 4.47 18.16
N VAL A 279 2.23 4.68 19.19
CA VAL A 279 3.26 5.72 19.23
C VAL A 279 4.60 5.13 18.80
N PHE A 280 5.36 5.85 17.99
CA PHE A 280 6.68 5.45 17.50
C PHE A 280 7.55 6.68 17.19
N GLY A 281 8.88 6.57 17.25
CA GLY A 281 9.80 7.70 17.05
C GLY A 281 11.08 7.59 17.87
N ARG A 282 11.94 8.61 17.79
CA ARG A 282 13.35 8.56 18.24
C ARG A 282 13.59 8.33 19.74
N ASN A 283 12.59 8.41 20.61
CA ASN A 283 12.77 8.27 22.07
C ASN A 283 11.75 7.33 22.74
N GLN A 284 11.56 6.11 22.23
CA GLN A 284 11.14 4.99 23.10
C GLN A 284 12.39 4.24 23.58
N ALA A 285 13.01 4.78 24.63
CA ALA A 285 13.98 4.09 25.47
C ALA A 285 13.47 4.17 26.91
#